data_AF-A0A353X7L0-F1
#
_entry.id   AF-A0A353X7L0-F1
#
_cell.length_a   1.000
_cell.length_b   1.000
_cell.length_c   1.000
_cell.angle_alpha   90.00
_cell.angle_beta   90.00
_cell.angle_gamma   90.00
#
_symmetry.space_group_name_H-M   'P 1'
#
loop_
_entity.id
_entity.type
_entity.pdbx_description
1 polymer ?
#
loop_
_entity_poly.entity_id
_entity_poly.type
_entity_poly.pdbx_seq_one_letter_code
_entity_poly.pdbx_strand_id
1 'polypeptide(L)'
;MPLLAALSGGSAGRALAYAAADAPGIWARVEPLLGREDWPAAHALADQMAGKAAEAAYGAFVDLVLWHLASRARAAPGDTARVAVYDALAAHFAQVDRAALDRRHGVLGAFMLLHKAQ
;
A
#
# COMPACT_ATOMS: atom_id res chain seq x y z
N MET A 1 8.07 -16.26 7.32
CA MET A 1 8.15 -16.12 5.84
C MET A 1 8.68 -14.73 5.54
N PRO A 2 9.76 -14.57 4.75
CA PRO A 2 10.24 -13.24 4.39
C PRO A 2 9.15 -12.49 3.60
N LEU A 3 8.95 -11.19 3.88
CA LEU A 3 7.90 -10.34 3.31
C LEU A 3 7.72 -10.52 1.80
N LEU A 4 8.83 -10.57 1.06
CA LEU A 4 8.83 -10.74 -0.40
C LEU A 4 8.23 -12.07 -0.86
N ALA A 5 8.48 -13.17 -0.14
CA ALA A 5 7.89 -14.48 -0.46
C ALA A 5 6.38 -14.49 -0.20
N ALA A 6 5.93 -13.82 0.86
CA ALA A 6 4.52 -13.70 1.18
C ALA A 6 3.76 -12.79 0.19
N LEU A 7 4.35 -11.66 -0.18
CA LEU A 7 3.76 -10.70 -1.13
C LEU A 7 3.74 -11.26 -2.56
N SER A 8 4.76 -12.02 -2.95
CA SER A 8 4.87 -12.61 -4.29
C SER A 8 4.01 -13.86 -4.53
N GLY A 9 3.41 -14.43 -3.48
CA GLY A 9 2.66 -15.68 -3.59
C GLY A 9 3.52 -16.86 -4.08
N GLY A 10 4.82 -16.86 -3.78
CA GLY A 10 5.77 -17.88 -4.23
C GLY A 10 6.38 -17.65 -5.63
N SER A 11 6.00 -16.59 -6.35
CA SER A 11 6.59 -16.25 -7.65
C SER A 11 7.96 -15.57 -7.50
N ALA A 12 9.03 -16.25 -7.92
CA ALA A 12 10.39 -15.70 -7.89
C ALA A 12 10.53 -14.39 -8.70
N GLY A 13 9.90 -14.31 -9.88
CA GLY A 13 9.92 -13.10 -10.71
C GLY A 13 9.27 -11.90 -10.02
N ARG A 14 8.12 -12.10 -9.36
CA ARG A 14 7.47 -11.04 -8.56
C ARG A 14 8.33 -10.66 -7.36
N ALA A 15 8.93 -11.63 -6.67
CA ALA A 15 9.82 -11.36 -5.54
C ALA A 15 11.03 -10.50 -5.96
N LEU A 16 11.63 -10.76 -7.12
CA LEU A 16 12.70 -9.94 -7.69
C LEU A 16 12.22 -8.53 -8.06
N ALA A 17 11.03 -8.39 -8.64
CA ALA A 17 10.44 -7.08 -8.94
C ALA A 17 10.24 -6.25 -7.66
N TYR A 18 9.72 -6.86 -6.59
CA TYR A 18 9.57 -6.19 -5.30
C TYR A 18 10.92 -5.86 -4.63
N ALA A 19 11.93 -6.71 -4.78
CA ALA A 19 13.28 -6.41 -4.31
C ALA A 19 13.87 -5.20 -5.06
N ALA A 20 13.72 -5.16 -6.39
CA ALA A 20 14.18 -4.05 -7.23
C ALA A 20 13.46 -2.72 -6.90
N ALA A 21 12.20 -2.79 -6.45
CA ALA A 21 11.43 -1.64 -6.01
C ALA A 21 11.67 -1.22 -4.54
N ASP A 22 12.61 -1.84 -3.82
CA ASP A 22 12.82 -1.64 -2.37
C ASP A 22 11.54 -1.83 -1.53
N ALA A 23 10.70 -2.83 -1.88
CA ALA A 23 9.49 -3.13 -1.13
C ALA A 23 9.73 -3.30 0.39
N PRO A 24 10.83 -3.91 0.88
CA PRO A 24 11.11 -3.98 2.32
C PRO A 24 11.36 -2.60 2.94
N GLY A 25 12.13 -1.73 2.28
CA GLY A 25 12.35 -0.37 2.76
C GLY A 25 11.08 0.48 2.73
N ILE A 26 10.25 0.32 1.71
CA ILE A 26 8.92 0.94 1.64
C ILE A 26 8.05 0.45 2.79
N TRP A 27 8.01 -0.87 3.04
CA TRP A 27 7.24 -1.45 4.13
C TRP A 27 7.66 -0.90 5.50
N ALA A 28 8.98 -0.78 5.74
CA ALA A 28 9.49 -0.22 6.99
C ALA A 28 9.03 1.23 7.26
N ARG A 29 8.68 1.98 6.19
CA ARG A 29 8.14 3.35 6.28
C ARG A 29 6.61 3.35 6.38
N VAL A 30 5.94 2.42 5.69
CA VAL A 30 4.47 2.32 5.64
C VAL A 30 3.90 1.71 6.90
N GLU A 31 4.43 0.57 7.34
CA GLU A 31 3.94 -0.19 8.49
C GLU A 31 3.69 0.66 9.74
N PRO A 32 4.62 1.54 10.19
CA PRO A 32 4.36 2.36 11.37
C PRO A 32 3.22 3.36 11.16
N LEU A 33 2.92 3.77 9.93
CA LEU A 33 1.86 4.74 9.62
C LEU A 33 0.47 4.09 9.53
N LEU A 34 0.39 2.76 9.39
CA LEU A 34 -0.88 2.05 9.31
C LEU A 34 -1.64 2.17 10.62
N GLY A 35 -2.67 3.02 10.62
CA GLY A 35 -3.52 3.25 11.78
C GLY A 35 -2.94 4.22 12.81
N ARG A 36 -1.99 5.08 12.41
CA ARG A 36 -1.54 6.22 13.21
C ARG A 36 -1.86 7.52 12.48
N GLU A 37 -2.18 8.55 13.25
CA GLU A 37 -2.36 9.89 12.73
C GLU A 37 -1.02 10.65 12.68
N ASP A 38 -0.10 10.20 11.81
CA ASP A 38 1.18 10.87 11.54
C ASP A 38 1.18 11.46 10.12
N TRP A 39 0.40 12.55 9.97
CA TRP A 39 0.26 13.25 8.70
C TRP A 39 1.59 13.80 8.14
N PRO A 40 2.53 14.34 8.94
CA PRO A 40 3.82 14.76 8.42
C PRO A 40 4.59 13.60 7.75
N ALA A 41 4.64 12.42 8.39
CA ALA A 41 5.30 11.25 7.79
C ALA A 41 4.54 10.72 6.56
N ALA A 42 3.21 10.75 6.57
CA ALA A 42 2.39 10.39 5.41
C ALA A 42 2.65 11.31 4.20
N HIS A 43 2.81 12.62 4.42
CA HIS A 43 3.18 13.58 3.37
C HIS A 43 4.60 13.33 2.86
N ALA A 44 5.56 13.09 3.77
CA ALA A 44 6.94 12.78 3.37
C ALA A 44 7.00 11.50 2.51
N LEU A 45 6.22 10.47 2.85
CA LEU A 45 6.10 9.26 2.04
C LEU A 45 5.43 9.55 0.69
N ALA A 46 4.39 10.37 0.66
CA ALA A 46 3.72 10.77 -0.57
C ALA A 46 4.70 11.50 -1.51
N ASP A 47 5.49 12.44 -1.00
CA ASP A 47 6.48 13.19 -1.77
C ASP A 47 7.59 12.29 -2.33
N GLN A 48 8.01 11.26 -1.59
CA GLN A 48 8.96 10.25 -2.11
C GLN A 48 8.40 9.45 -3.28
N MET A 49 7.08 9.26 -3.31
CA MET A 49 6.40 8.53 -4.38
C MET A 49 6.01 9.44 -5.54
N ALA A 50 6.28 10.75 -5.45
CA ALA A 50 5.96 11.70 -6.50
C ALA A 50 6.90 11.53 -7.70
N GLY A 51 6.31 11.29 -8.88
CA GLY A 51 7.02 11.37 -10.17
C GLY A 51 7.44 10.03 -10.78
N LYS A 52 7.86 10.11 -12.04
CA LYS A 52 8.03 8.93 -12.93
C LYS A 52 9.08 7.93 -12.45
N ALA A 53 10.12 8.37 -11.75
CA ALA A 53 11.17 7.48 -11.25
C ALA A 53 10.67 6.58 -10.11
N ALA A 54 9.60 6.98 -9.43
CA ALA A 54 9.03 6.26 -8.30
C ALA A 54 7.88 5.32 -8.68
N GLU A 55 7.55 5.13 -9.97
CA GLU A 55 6.41 4.31 -10.40
C GLU A 55 6.49 2.86 -9.89
N ALA A 56 7.68 2.24 -9.92
CA ALA A 56 7.88 0.90 -9.37
C ALA A 56 7.69 0.87 -7.84
N ALA A 57 8.19 1.89 -7.14
CA ALA A 57 8.02 2.04 -5.69
C ALA A 57 6.56 2.26 -5.31
N TYR A 58 5.83 3.08 -6.08
CA TYR A 58 4.41 3.31 -5.90
C TYR A 58 3.60 2.02 -6.13
N GLY A 59 3.89 1.26 -7.17
CA GLY A 59 3.27 -0.06 -7.40
C GLY A 59 3.51 -1.01 -6.23
N ALA A 60 4.75 -1.07 -5.72
CA ALA A 60 5.08 -1.86 -4.53
C ALA A 60 4.33 -1.38 -3.28
N PHE A 61 4.19 -0.06 -3.09
CA PHE A 61 3.39 0.53 -2.01
C PHE A 61 1.93 0.07 -2.07
N VAL A 62 1.28 0.17 -3.25
CA VAL A 62 -0.11 -0.27 -3.46
C VAL A 62 -0.26 -1.75 -3.09
N ASP A 63 0.61 -2.60 -3.63
CA ASP A 63 0.59 -4.03 -3.37
C ASP A 63 0.78 -4.35 -1.88
N LEU A 64 1.70 -3.67 -1.20
CA LEU A 64 1.96 -3.86 0.23
C LEU A 64 0.74 -3.49 1.10
N VAL A 65 0.12 -2.34 0.83
CA VAL A 65 -1.05 -1.87 1.59
C VAL A 65 -2.23 -2.83 1.41
N LEU A 66 -2.54 -3.22 0.16
CA LEU A 66 -3.61 -4.15 -0.14
C LEU A 66 -3.32 -5.54 0.43
N TRP A 67 -2.09 -6.02 0.32
CA TRP A 67 -1.66 -7.28 0.91
C TRP A 67 -1.78 -7.29 2.43
N HIS A 68 -1.42 -6.19 3.11
CA HIS A 68 -1.55 -6.10 4.57
C HIS A 68 -3.00 -6.28 4.99
N LEU A 69 -3.93 -5.54 4.38
CA LEU A 69 -5.35 -5.63 4.69
C LEU A 69 -5.93 -7.00 4.38
N ALA A 70 -5.61 -7.57 3.21
CA ALA A 70 -6.07 -8.89 2.84
C ALA A 70 -5.52 -9.99 3.78
N SER A 71 -4.26 -9.88 4.18
CA SER A 71 -3.63 -10.82 5.12
C SER A 71 -4.29 -10.80 6.49
N ARG A 72 -4.64 -9.61 6.95
CA ARG A 72 -5.35 -9.45 8.21
C ARG A 72 -6.79 -9.95 8.11
N ALA A 73 -7.53 -9.63 7.04
CA ALA A 73 -8.89 -10.13 6.81
C ALA A 73 -8.95 -11.67 6.80
N ARG A 74 -7.95 -12.34 6.20
CA ARG A 74 -7.80 -13.80 6.26
C ARG A 74 -7.58 -14.32 7.68
N ALA A 75 -6.88 -13.57 8.52
CA ALA A 75 -6.61 -13.95 9.91
C ALA A 75 -7.81 -13.73 10.85
N ALA A 76 -8.80 -12.91 10.46
CA ALA A 76 -10.05 -12.71 11.20
C ALA A 76 -11.27 -12.85 10.28
N PRO A 77 -11.69 -14.10 10.00
CA PRO A 77 -12.88 -14.36 9.18
C PRO A 77 -14.11 -13.68 9.78
N GLY A 78 -14.87 -12.94 8.97
CA GLY A 78 -16.07 -12.20 9.40
C GLY A 78 -15.84 -10.71 9.70
N ASP A 79 -14.61 -10.20 9.60
CA ASP A 79 -14.31 -8.77 9.69
C ASP A 79 -14.73 -8.01 8.42
N THR A 80 -16.03 -7.77 8.29
CA THR A 80 -16.65 -7.09 7.13
C THR A 80 -16.21 -5.65 6.99
N ALA A 81 -15.91 -4.97 8.11
CA ALA A 81 -15.38 -3.61 8.09
C ALA A 81 -14.04 -3.56 7.34
N ARG A 82 -13.12 -4.49 7.62
CA ARG A 82 -11.84 -4.51 6.92
C ARG A 82 -11.93 -4.92 5.46
N VAL A 83 -12.89 -5.77 5.09
CA VAL A 83 -13.17 -6.05 3.67
C VAL A 83 -13.61 -4.78 2.95
N ALA A 84 -14.50 -3.99 3.56
CA ALA A 84 -14.93 -2.71 2.98
C ALA A 84 -13.76 -1.71 2.82
N VAL A 85 -12.82 -1.67 3.77
CA VAL A 85 -11.61 -0.83 3.67
C VAL A 85 -10.72 -1.27 2.52
N TYR A 86 -10.52 -2.59 2.36
CA TYR A 86 -9.78 -3.14 1.23
C TYR A 86 -10.41 -2.74 -0.10
N ASP A 87 -11.73 -2.90 -0.24
CA ASP A 87 -12.45 -2.55 -1.47
C ASP A 87 -12.37 -1.04 -1.77
N ALA A 88 -12.51 -0.20 -0.74
CA ALA A 88 -12.36 1.26 -0.88
C ALA A 88 -10.96 1.67 -1.35
N LEU A 89 -9.91 1.05 -0.80
CA LEU A 89 -8.53 1.31 -1.22
C LEU A 89 -8.23 0.80 -2.62
N ALA A 90 -8.70 -0.40 -2.96
CA ALA A 90 -8.55 -0.94 -4.31
C ALA A 90 -9.24 -0.04 -5.34
N ALA A 91 -10.45 0.44 -5.04
CA ALA A 91 -11.17 1.39 -5.88
C ALA A 91 -10.44 2.73 -6.00
N HIS A 92 -9.89 3.26 -4.89
CA HIS A 92 -9.10 4.49 -4.87
C HIS A 92 -7.86 4.39 -5.77
N PHE A 93 -7.07 3.33 -5.63
CA PHE A 93 -5.88 3.15 -6.47
C PHE A 93 -6.23 2.95 -7.95
N ALA A 94 -7.27 2.19 -8.25
CA ALA A 94 -7.77 2.05 -9.62
C ALA A 94 -8.24 3.40 -10.21
N GLN A 95 -8.82 4.27 -9.39
CA GLN A 95 -9.21 5.62 -9.81
C GLN A 95 -7.99 6.51 -10.06
N VAL A 96 -6.99 6.49 -9.18
CA VAL A 96 -5.73 7.23 -9.34
C VAL A 96 -5.07 6.88 -10.67
N ASP A 97 -4.98 5.59 -10.99
CA ASP A 97 -4.43 5.13 -12.27
C ASP A 97 -5.29 5.56 -13.46
N ARG A 98 -6.61 5.32 -13.41
CA ARG A 98 -7.53 5.64 -14.51
C ARG A 98 -7.54 7.13 -14.85
N ALA A 99 -7.50 7.98 -13.83
CA ALA A 99 -7.52 9.42 -14.00
C ALA A 99 -6.12 10.04 -14.16
N ALA A 100 -5.06 9.21 -14.23
CA ALA A 100 -3.67 9.64 -14.32
C ALA A 100 -3.30 10.70 -13.26
N LEU A 101 -3.79 10.52 -12.03
CA LEU A 101 -3.52 11.43 -10.93
C LEU A 101 -2.09 11.28 -10.43
N ASP A 102 -1.57 12.34 -9.80
CA ASP A 102 -0.28 12.31 -9.14
C ASP A 102 -0.26 11.22 -8.04
N ARG A 103 0.84 10.46 -7.95
CA ARG A 103 1.00 9.36 -6.99
C ARG A 103 0.89 9.83 -5.55
N ARG A 104 1.20 11.09 -5.26
CA ARG A 104 0.94 11.74 -3.97
C ARG A 104 -0.54 11.67 -3.58
N HIS A 105 -1.43 11.90 -4.53
CA HIS A 105 -2.88 11.78 -4.31
C HIS A 105 -3.25 10.34 -3.95
N GLY A 106 -2.62 9.37 -4.62
CA GLY A 106 -2.75 7.95 -4.30
C GLY A 106 -2.38 7.63 -2.86
N VAL A 107 -1.19 8.04 -2.43
CA VAL A 107 -0.67 7.77 -1.07
C VAL A 107 -1.51 8.47 0.01
N LEU A 108 -1.76 9.77 -0.12
CA LEU A 108 -2.50 10.54 0.88
C LEU A 108 -3.96 10.09 0.99
N GLY A 109 -4.61 9.82 -0.13
CA GLY A 109 -5.98 9.29 -0.14
C GLY A 109 -6.07 7.92 0.53
N ALA A 110 -5.04 7.08 0.39
CA ALA A 110 -4.99 5.78 1.06
C ALA A 110 -4.92 5.94 2.59
N PHE A 111 -4.06 6.82 3.11
CA PHE A 111 -3.99 7.07 4.55
C PHE A 111 -5.28 7.70 5.10
N MET A 112 -5.93 8.59 4.34
CA MET A 112 -7.25 9.11 4.71
C MET A 112 -8.31 8.02 4.84
N LEU A 113 -8.35 7.04 3.92
CA LEU A 113 -9.29 5.92 3.97
C LEU A 113 -8.99 4.98 5.15
N LEU A 114 -7.71 4.69 5.39
CA LEU A 114 -7.28 3.87 6.52
C LEU A 114 -7.62 4.51 7.87
N HIS A 115 -7.42 5.82 8.00
CA HIS A 115 -7.71 6.55 9.23
C HIS A 115 -9.23 6.65 9.51
N LYS A 116 -10.05 6.89 8.48
CA LYS A 116 -11.52 6.91 8.61
C LYS A 116 -12.13 5.58 9.06
N ALA A 117 -11.40 4.48 8.90
CA ALA A 117 -11.87 3.15 9.22
C ALA A 117 -11.45 2.63 10.60
N GLN A 118 -10.75 3.45 11.37
CA GLN A 118 -10.42 3.20 12.78
C GLN A 118 -11.58 3.60 13.69
#